data_AF-A0A831KF81-F1
#
_entry.id   AF-A0A831KF81-F1
#
_cell.length_a   1.000
_cell.length_b   1.000
_cell.length_c   1.000
_cell.angle_alpha   90.00
_cell.angle_beta   90.00
_cell.angle_gamma   90.00
#
_symmetry.space_group_name_H-M   'P 1'
#
loop_
_entity.id
_entity.type
_entity.pdbx_description
1 polymer ?
#
loop_
_entity_poly.entity_id
_entity_poly.type
_entity_poly.pdbx_seq_one_letter_code
_entity_poly.pdbx_strand_id
1 'polypeptide(L)'
;QTVVSLGIKNLKGTIDINSRKKSHNADPERNLNFMISKLGNRMPPMFTLIDGIYSLERGPGYDGKARRTNLLIASSDVLSADKVGAKVLGYDPSEVPHLVHAAKAKGRPANLSDVEVVGEKIEDVASFHRYDFNYGKGGKLPLPLERMGIEGLSYPKYDLTMCTYCSGLNGVVLYAIARAWKGEPWDQVEILTGKAMKPTPGMKKTILLGKCMYQANKDNPDINEMIAVKGCPPNPDHIVEALHKAGIMVDPAIFQHMDMAPGLFMAKYKDKPEFDPSFFTVR
;
A
#
# COMPACT_ATOMS: atom_id res chain seq x y z
N GLN A 1 2.28 -2.32 -3.47
CA GLN A 1 2.35 -3.04 -2.15
C GLN A 1 2.40 -4.55 -2.39
N THR A 2 2.63 -5.39 -1.37
CA THR A 2 2.52 -6.86 -1.49
C THR A 2 1.11 -7.34 -1.12
N VAL A 3 0.73 -8.55 -1.53
CA VAL A 3 -0.61 -9.14 -1.26
C VAL A 3 -0.86 -9.31 0.24
N VAL A 4 0.12 -9.84 0.98
CA VAL A 4 0.07 -9.96 2.44
C VAL A 4 1.30 -9.31 3.08
N SER A 5 1.20 -8.99 4.37
CA SER A 5 2.28 -8.45 5.21
C SER A 5 2.44 -9.29 6.47
N LEU A 6 2.98 -10.50 6.30
CA LEU A 6 3.21 -11.49 7.36
C LEU A 6 4.71 -11.51 7.74
N GLY A 7 5.23 -12.64 8.22
CA GLY A 7 6.59 -12.80 8.73
C GLY A 7 7.68 -12.33 7.77
N ILE A 8 7.79 -12.90 6.57
CA ILE A 8 8.87 -12.57 5.61
C ILE A 8 8.80 -11.09 5.22
N LYS A 9 7.59 -10.57 4.97
CA LYS A 9 7.41 -9.17 4.60
C LYS A 9 7.77 -8.22 5.74
N ASN A 10 7.46 -8.58 6.99
CA ASN A 10 7.70 -7.74 8.16
C ASN A 10 9.20 -7.62 8.48
N LEU A 11 10.05 -8.56 8.03
CA LEU A 11 11.51 -8.38 8.05
C LEU A 11 11.98 -7.15 7.26
N LYS A 12 11.18 -6.60 6.32
CA LYS A 12 11.52 -5.34 5.66
C LYS A 12 11.62 -4.18 6.67
N GLY A 13 10.96 -4.27 7.81
CA GLY A 13 11.05 -3.27 8.87
C GLY A 13 12.41 -3.23 9.57
N THR A 14 13.18 -4.31 9.54
CA THR A 14 14.45 -4.46 10.27
C THR A 14 15.67 -4.00 9.46
N ILE A 15 15.50 -3.71 8.18
CA ILE A 15 16.57 -3.22 7.29
C ILE A 15 16.59 -1.69 7.19
N ASP A 16 17.74 -1.14 6.85
CA ASP A 16 17.96 0.30 6.75
C ASP A 16 17.04 0.98 5.72
N ILE A 17 16.86 2.29 5.87
CA ILE A 17 15.95 3.09 5.02
C ILE A 17 16.33 3.01 3.53
N ASN A 18 17.63 3.01 3.20
CA ASN A 18 18.08 2.98 1.81
C ASN A 18 17.74 1.62 1.20
N SER A 19 17.97 0.52 1.91
CA SER A 19 17.59 -0.82 1.47
C SER A 19 16.07 -0.94 1.30
N ARG A 20 15.27 -0.40 2.23
CA ARG A 20 13.81 -0.34 2.10
C ARG A 20 13.36 0.42 0.84
N LYS A 21 14.02 1.52 0.49
CA LYS A 21 13.74 2.30 -0.73
C LYS A 21 14.19 1.56 -2.00
N LYS A 22 15.32 0.84 -1.95
CA LYS A 22 15.83 -0.01 -3.05
C LYS A 22 14.93 -1.20 -3.36
N SER A 23 14.22 -1.76 -2.37
CA SER A 23 13.23 -2.82 -2.62
C SER A 23 12.11 -2.40 -3.58
N HIS A 24 11.80 -1.10 -3.66
CA HIS A 24 10.78 -0.55 -4.56
C HIS A 24 11.44 -0.01 -5.83
N ASN A 25 12.17 -0.85 -6.56
CA ASN A 25 12.79 -0.49 -7.84
C ASN A 25 11.82 -0.77 -9.01
N ALA A 26 12.18 -0.33 -10.22
CA ALA A 26 11.39 -0.49 -11.44
C ALA A 26 11.83 -1.70 -12.29
N ASP A 27 12.73 -2.55 -11.78
CA ASP A 27 13.13 -3.79 -12.46
C ASP A 27 11.93 -4.76 -12.47
N PRO A 28 11.47 -5.21 -13.64
CA PRO A 28 10.30 -6.08 -13.74
C PRO A 28 10.55 -7.47 -13.12
N GLU A 29 11.78 -7.98 -13.19
CA GLU A 29 12.16 -9.31 -12.68
C GLU A 29 12.55 -9.26 -11.20
N ARG A 30 13.33 -8.25 -10.81
CA ARG A 30 13.81 -8.03 -9.44
C ARG A 30 12.97 -7.00 -8.69
N ASN A 31 11.66 -7.03 -8.95
CA ASN A 31 10.68 -6.14 -8.36
C ASN A 31 10.53 -6.33 -6.83
N LEU A 32 9.60 -5.60 -6.22
CA LEU A 32 9.34 -5.64 -4.79
C LEU A 32 9.16 -7.06 -4.22
N ASN A 33 8.42 -7.93 -4.89
CA ASN A 33 8.14 -9.28 -4.38
C ASN A 33 9.41 -10.14 -4.36
N PHE A 34 10.24 -10.05 -5.40
CA PHE A 34 11.53 -10.71 -5.44
C PHE A 34 12.43 -10.22 -4.29
N MET A 35 12.51 -8.90 -4.08
CA MET A 35 13.35 -8.33 -3.02
C MET A 35 12.88 -8.76 -1.63
N ILE A 36 11.57 -8.82 -1.40
CA ILE A 36 10.98 -9.30 -0.14
C ILE A 36 11.30 -10.78 0.11
N SER A 37 11.20 -11.62 -0.92
CA SER A 37 11.39 -13.05 -0.76
C SER A 37 12.81 -13.42 -0.30
N LYS A 38 13.80 -12.53 -0.51
CA LYS A 38 15.19 -12.73 -0.09
C LYS A 38 15.45 -12.44 1.38
N LEU A 39 14.57 -11.69 2.05
CA LEU A 39 14.81 -11.22 3.42
C LEU A 39 14.94 -12.37 4.42
N GLY A 40 14.20 -13.46 4.22
CA GLY A 40 14.27 -14.64 5.09
C GLY A 40 15.48 -15.56 4.86
N ASN A 41 16.26 -15.38 3.77
CA ASN A 41 17.25 -16.37 3.36
C ASN A 41 18.49 -16.46 4.24
N ARG A 42 18.86 -15.37 4.91
CA ARG A 42 20.08 -15.27 5.74
C ARG A 42 19.77 -15.02 7.21
N MET A 43 18.51 -15.22 7.60
CA MET A 43 18.12 -15.15 8.99
C MET A 43 18.54 -16.43 9.71
N PRO A 44 18.88 -16.35 11.02
CA PRO A 44 19.02 -17.54 11.85
C PRO A 44 17.67 -18.31 11.93
N PRO A 45 17.63 -19.48 12.57
CA PRO A 45 16.35 -20.07 12.96
C PRO A 45 15.47 -19.04 13.67
N MET A 46 14.25 -18.84 13.19
CA MET A 46 13.32 -17.83 13.70
C MET A 46 12.02 -18.50 14.11
N PHE A 47 11.63 -18.31 15.36
CA PHE A 47 10.24 -18.49 15.74
C PHE A 47 9.43 -17.28 15.23
N THR A 48 8.42 -17.55 14.39
CA THR A 48 7.54 -16.54 13.82
C THR A 48 6.17 -16.69 14.46
N LEU A 49 5.68 -15.62 15.07
CA LEU A 49 4.31 -15.49 15.58
C LEU A 49 3.61 -14.40 14.76
N ILE A 50 2.57 -14.78 14.02
CA ILE A 50 1.65 -13.86 13.35
C ILE A 50 0.52 -13.60 14.33
N ASP A 51 0.46 -12.38 14.84
CA ASP A 51 -0.64 -11.90 15.67
C ASP A 51 -1.81 -11.46 14.78
N GLY A 52 -2.90 -12.22 14.86
CA GLY A 52 -4.17 -11.96 14.21
C GLY A 52 -5.29 -11.72 15.22
N ILE A 53 -5.01 -11.16 16.39
CA ILE A 53 -6.07 -10.62 17.27
C ILE A 53 -6.93 -9.65 16.45
N TYR A 54 -6.25 -8.75 15.74
CA TYR A 54 -6.81 -8.03 14.61
C TYR A 54 -6.06 -8.36 13.32
N SER A 55 -6.78 -8.86 12.32
CA SER A 55 -6.28 -8.96 10.95
C SER A 55 -6.71 -7.73 10.14
N LEU A 56 -5.92 -7.36 9.13
CA LEU A 56 -6.06 -6.09 8.43
C LEU A 56 -6.39 -6.29 6.95
N GLU A 57 -7.48 -5.69 6.49
CA GLU A 57 -7.72 -5.48 5.07
C GLU A 57 -7.07 -4.20 4.58
N ARG A 58 -6.65 -4.20 3.32
CA ARG A 58 -6.06 -3.05 2.59
C ARG A 58 -4.81 -2.50 3.26
N GLY A 59 -4.07 -3.37 3.94
CA GLY A 59 -2.77 -3.08 4.52
C GLY A 59 -2.83 -2.46 5.92
N PRO A 60 -1.65 -2.17 6.50
CA PRO A 60 -1.51 -1.70 7.88
C PRO A 60 -1.72 -0.19 8.06
N GLY A 61 -2.09 0.53 7.00
CA GLY A 61 -2.39 1.96 7.06
C GLY A 61 -3.72 2.24 7.77
N TYR A 62 -3.92 3.48 8.21
CA TYR A 62 -5.18 3.92 8.82
C TYR A 62 -6.39 3.84 7.87
N ASP A 63 -6.13 3.86 6.56
CA ASP A 63 -7.08 3.64 5.46
C ASP A 63 -7.45 2.16 5.26
N GLY A 64 -6.71 1.24 5.91
CA GLY A 64 -7.05 -0.18 6.04
C GLY A 64 -8.26 -0.42 6.93
N LYS A 65 -8.69 -1.68 7.06
CA LYS A 65 -9.80 -2.07 7.95
C LYS A 65 -9.38 -3.24 8.83
N ALA A 66 -9.35 -3.00 10.14
CA ALA A 66 -9.15 -4.02 11.14
C ALA A 66 -10.42 -4.88 11.27
N ARG A 67 -10.20 -6.18 11.41
CA ARG A 67 -11.22 -7.18 11.71
C ARG A 67 -10.74 -7.95 12.92
N ARG A 68 -11.59 -8.10 13.93
CA ARG A 68 -11.26 -8.93 15.08
C ARG A 68 -11.34 -10.39 14.65
N THR A 69 -10.22 -11.08 14.73
CA THR A 69 -10.08 -12.46 14.26
C THR A 69 -9.66 -13.40 15.40
N ASN A 70 -8.99 -12.87 16.44
CA ASN A 70 -8.58 -13.63 17.63
C ASN A 70 -7.81 -14.92 17.29
N LEU A 71 -6.93 -14.87 16.28
CA LEU A 71 -6.14 -16.02 15.84
C LEU A 71 -4.65 -15.72 15.99
N LEU A 72 -3.89 -16.70 16.43
CA LEU A 72 -2.42 -16.68 16.42
C LEU A 72 -1.92 -17.80 15.51
N ILE A 73 -0.96 -17.49 14.64
CA ILE A 73 -0.31 -18.49 13.79
C ILE A 73 1.17 -18.49 14.12
N ALA A 74 1.69 -19.64 14.54
CA ALA A 74 3.06 -19.76 15.00
C ALA A 74 3.81 -20.87 14.25
N SER A 75 5.08 -20.65 13.95
CA SER A 75 5.98 -21.69 13.42
C SER A 75 7.44 -21.34 13.67
N SER A 76 8.29 -22.36 13.80
CA SER A 76 9.74 -22.22 13.73
C SER A 76 10.28 -22.05 12.29
N ASP A 77 9.41 -22.09 11.28
CA ASP A 77 9.73 -21.76 9.89
C ASP A 77 8.81 -20.65 9.37
N VAL A 78 9.40 -19.48 9.12
CA VAL A 78 8.69 -18.28 8.65
C VAL A 78 7.93 -18.52 7.33
N LEU A 79 8.44 -19.36 6.44
CA LEU A 79 7.73 -19.63 5.17
C LEU A 79 6.45 -20.44 5.43
N SER A 80 6.49 -21.41 6.34
CA SER A 80 5.31 -22.19 6.71
C SER A 80 4.28 -21.32 7.42
N ALA A 81 4.71 -20.47 8.37
CA ALA A 81 3.82 -19.49 9.01
C ALA A 81 3.15 -18.58 7.98
N ASP A 82 3.90 -18.03 7.02
CA ASP A 82 3.36 -17.13 6.00
C ASP A 82 2.43 -17.85 5.01
N LYS A 83 2.73 -19.09 4.62
CA LYS A 83 1.83 -19.90 3.77
C LYS A 83 0.49 -20.13 4.46
N VAL A 84 0.49 -20.51 5.74
CA VAL A 84 -0.74 -20.70 6.53
C VAL A 84 -1.46 -19.36 6.72
N GLY A 85 -0.74 -18.29 7.08
CA GLY A 85 -1.31 -16.96 7.21
C GLY A 85 -1.93 -16.44 5.91
N ALA A 86 -1.33 -16.71 4.74
CA ALA A 86 -1.92 -16.37 3.45
C ALA A 86 -3.27 -17.08 3.25
N LYS A 87 -3.34 -18.39 3.54
CA LYS A 87 -4.57 -19.18 3.46
C LYS A 87 -5.65 -18.66 4.39
N VAL A 88 -5.31 -18.33 5.63
CA VAL A 88 -6.25 -17.73 6.60
C VAL A 88 -6.78 -16.37 6.09
N LEU A 89 -5.96 -15.58 5.41
CA LEU A 89 -6.38 -14.31 4.80
C LEU A 89 -7.15 -14.51 3.47
N GLY A 90 -7.40 -15.75 3.05
CA GLY A 90 -8.16 -16.12 1.87
C GLY A 90 -7.37 -16.14 0.56
N TYR A 91 -6.04 -16.30 0.62
CA TYR A 91 -5.17 -16.42 -0.56
C TYR A 91 -4.45 -17.76 -0.57
N ASP A 92 -4.38 -18.40 -1.72
CA ASP A 92 -3.46 -19.50 -1.92
C ASP A 92 -2.00 -18.99 -1.89
N PRO A 93 -1.04 -19.72 -1.29
CA PRO A 93 0.35 -19.28 -1.28
C PRO A 93 0.93 -19.07 -2.70
N SER A 94 0.38 -19.72 -3.72
CA SER A 94 0.73 -19.50 -5.13
C SER A 94 0.25 -18.16 -5.70
N GLU A 95 -0.75 -17.53 -5.09
CA GLU A 95 -1.25 -16.20 -5.46
C GLU A 95 -0.44 -15.06 -4.82
N VAL A 96 0.47 -15.38 -3.89
CA VAL A 96 1.30 -14.41 -3.17
C VAL A 96 2.71 -14.43 -3.76
N PRO A 97 3.10 -13.44 -4.61
CA PRO A 97 4.30 -13.61 -5.44
C PRO A 97 5.61 -13.73 -4.66
N HIS A 98 5.75 -13.05 -3.53
CA HIS A 98 6.94 -13.17 -2.69
C HIS A 98 7.04 -14.54 -1.98
N LEU A 99 5.92 -15.21 -1.70
CA LEU A 99 5.93 -16.57 -1.17
C LEU A 99 6.29 -17.59 -2.25
N VAL A 100 5.81 -17.40 -3.49
CA VAL A 100 6.23 -18.21 -4.65
C VAL A 100 7.75 -18.14 -4.84
N HIS A 101 8.32 -16.93 -4.84
CA HIS A 101 9.78 -16.77 -4.95
C HIS A 101 10.54 -17.40 -3.77
N ALA A 102 10.02 -17.28 -2.54
CA ALA A 102 10.65 -17.86 -1.35
C ALA A 102 10.59 -19.40 -1.37
N ALA A 103 9.44 -19.98 -1.73
CA ALA A 103 9.25 -21.42 -1.85
C ALA A 103 10.17 -22.01 -2.93
N LYS A 104 10.22 -21.41 -4.12
CA LYS A 104 11.12 -21.81 -5.20
C LYS A 104 12.59 -21.79 -4.76
N ALA A 105 13.03 -20.73 -4.06
CA ALA A 105 14.40 -20.62 -3.57
C ALA A 105 14.78 -21.69 -2.53
N LYS A 106 13.80 -22.21 -1.79
CA LYS A 106 13.98 -23.31 -0.82
C LYS A 106 13.68 -24.70 -1.40
N GLY A 107 13.34 -24.82 -2.68
CA GLY A 107 12.94 -26.10 -3.29
C GLY A 107 11.63 -26.67 -2.74
N ARG A 108 10.73 -25.81 -2.26
CA ARG A 108 9.46 -26.18 -1.61
C ARG A 108 8.26 -25.85 -2.50
N PRO A 109 7.14 -26.59 -2.39
CA PRO A 109 5.93 -26.28 -3.14
C PRO A 109 5.33 -24.94 -2.68
N ALA A 110 4.63 -24.24 -3.57
CA ALA A 110 3.91 -23.00 -3.27
C ALA A 110 2.47 -23.27 -2.78
N ASN A 111 2.30 -24.29 -1.95
CA ASN A 111 1.04 -24.68 -1.31
C ASN A 111 1.35 -25.24 0.10
N LEU A 112 0.38 -25.91 0.73
CA LEU A 112 0.51 -26.50 2.07
C LEU A 112 0.87 -27.99 2.08
N SER A 113 1.22 -28.62 0.96
CA SER A 113 1.46 -30.08 0.92
C SER A 113 2.66 -30.54 1.75
N ASP A 114 3.52 -29.60 2.16
CA ASP A 114 4.70 -29.81 3.00
C ASP A 114 4.59 -29.13 4.38
N VAL A 115 3.38 -28.75 4.79
CA VAL A 115 3.10 -28.07 6.07
C VAL A 115 2.06 -28.86 6.85
N GLU A 116 2.44 -29.34 8.02
CA GLU A 116 1.50 -29.88 9.01
C GLU A 116 0.87 -28.71 9.80
N VAL A 117 -0.46 -28.66 9.84
CA VAL A 117 -1.21 -27.66 10.58
C VAL A 117 -1.77 -28.32 11.83
N VAL A 118 -1.46 -27.75 13.00
CA VAL A 118 -1.96 -28.20 14.31
C VAL A 118 -2.84 -27.10 14.90
N GLY A 119 -3.97 -27.48 15.50
CA GLY A 119 -4.95 -26.55 16.07
C GLY A 119 -6.19 -26.39 15.18
N GLU A 120 -6.66 -25.15 15.03
CA GLU A 120 -7.83 -24.82 14.22
C GLU A 120 -7.67 -25.25 12.76
N LYS A 121 -8.76 -25.72 12.15
CA LYS A 121 -8.76 -26.00 10.71
C LYS A 121 -8.78 -24.68 9.95
N ILE A 122 -7.97 -24.59 8.90
CA ILE A 122 -7.83 -23.36 8.12
C ILE A 122 -9.17 -22.93 7.53
N GLU A 123 -9.95 -23.87 7.02
CA GLU A 123 -11.28 -23.65 6.45
C GLU A 123 -12.28 -23.04 7.45
N ASP A 124 -12.13 -23.31 8.74
CA ASP A 124 -13.04 -22.83 9.78
C ASP A 124 -12.70 -21.38 10.19
N VAL A 125 -11.45 -20.95 9.99
CA VAL A 125 -10.96 -19.61 10.41
C VAL A 125 -10.59 -18.70 9.24
N ALA A 126 -10.57 -19.23 8.01
CA ALA A 126 -10.21 -18.45 6.83
C ALA A 126 -11.28 -17.40 6.53
N SER A 127 -10.84 -16.17 6.29
CA SER A 127 -11.69 -15.07 5.90
C SER A 127 -10.99 -14.24 4.85
N PHE A 128 -11.65 -14.00 3.72
CA PHE A 128 -11.04 -13.25 2.63
C PHE A 128 -10.80 -11.78 3.05
N HIS A 129 -9.53 -11.37 3.02
CA HIS A 129 -9.09 -10.01 3.33
C HIS A 129 -8.64 -9.30 2.07
N ARG A 130 -9.42 -8.34 1.58
CA ARG A 130 -9.04 -7.60 0.38
C ARG A 130 -7.75 -6.81 0.63
N TYR A 131 -6.69 -7.06 -0.13
CA TYR A 131 -5.40 -6.38 0.06
C TYR A 131 -5.28 -5.04 -0.70
N ASP A 132 -6.15 -4.80 -1.68
CA ASP A 132 -6.01 -3.73 -2.66
C ASP A 132 -7.23 -2.81 -2.71
N PHE A 133 -7.04 -1.62 -3.28
CA PHE A 133 -8.10 -0.66 -3.55
C PHE A 133 -8.60 -0.80 -4.98
N ASN A 134 -9.92 -0.83 -5.14
CA ASN A 134 -10.54 -0.87 -6.46
C ASN A 134 -10.41 0.49 -7.13
N TYR A 135 -10.18 0.46 -8.44
CA TYR A 135 -10.17 1.62 -9.30
C TYR A 135 -11.35 1.54 -10.26
N GLY A 136 -11.80 2.71 -10.69
CA GLY A 136 -12.88 2.87 -11.64
C GLY A 136 -12.59 2.30 -13.03
N LYS A 137 -13.60 2.37 -13.92
CA LYS A 137 -13.43 1.88 -15.30
C LYS A 137 -12.36 2.72 -16.00
N GLY A 138 -11.35 2.06 -16.56
CA GLY A 138 -10.21 2.74 -17.20
C GLY A 138 -9.06 3.11 -16.25
N GLY A 139 -9.16 2.78 -14.94
CA GLY A 139 -8.01 2.85 -14.03
C GLY A 139 -7.52 4.27 -13.69
N LYS A 140 -8.29 5.30 -14.04
CA LYS A 140 -7.92 6.71 -13.86
C LYS A 140 -8.15 7.24 -12.46
N LEU A 141 -9.08 6.67 -11.69
CA LEU A 141 -9.37 7.14 -10.33
C LEU A 141 -9.66 5.96 -9.40
N PRO A 142 -9.36 6.07 -8.10
CA PRO A 142 -9.91 5.17 -7.09
C PRO A 142 -11.44 5.15 -7.18
N LEU A 143 -12.04 3.97 -7.04
CA LEU A 143 -13.49 3.78 -7.20
C LEU A 143 -14.34 4.69 -6.30
N PRO A 144 -13.98 4.99 -5.04
CA PRO A 144 -14.72 5.96 -4.23
C PRO A 144 -14.76 7.37 -4.84
N LEU A 145 -13.65 7.83 -5.44
CA LEU A 145 -13.56 9.14 -6.08
C LEU A 145 -14.36 9.18 -7.39
N GLU A 146 -14.30 8.11 -8.19
CA GLU A 146 -15.14 7.99 -9.39
C GLU A 146 -16.64 8.03 -9.03
N ARG A 147 -17.04 7.34 -7.95
CA ARG A 147 -18.44 7.35 -7.46
C ARG A 147 -18.90 8.72 -6.93
N MET A 148 -17.98 9.58 -6.53
CA MET A 148 -18.30 10.97 -6.17
C MET A 148 -18.54 11.86 -7.40
N GLY A 149 -18.35 11.34 -8.61
CA GLY A 149 -18.48 12.10 -9.85
C GLY A 149 -17.29 13.02 -10.10
N ILE A 150 -16.11 12.72 -9.54
CA ILE A 150 -14.91 13.51 -9.82
C ILE A 150 -14.53 13.36 -11.29
N GLU A 151 -14.42 14.50 -11.97
CA GLU A 151 -14.06 14.59 -13.38
C GLU A 151 -12.84 15.50 -13.59
N GLY A 152 -12.15 15.30 -14.71
CA GLY A 152 -11.01 16.15 -15.07
C GLY A 152 -9.71 15.89 -14.31
N LEU A 153 -9.69 14.85 -13.46
CA LEU A 153 -8.50 14.36 -12.76
C LEU A 153 -8.23 12.89 -13.10
N SER A 154 -6.96 12.59 -13.37
CA SER A 154 -6.40 11.24 -13.41
C SER A 154 -5.44 11.05 -12.24
N TYR A 155 -5.71 10.06 -11.40
CA TYR A 155 -4.84 9.56 -10.36
C TYR A 155 -4.69 8.05 -10.57
N PRO A 156 -3.77 7.58 -11.44
CA PRO A 156 -3.67 6.18 -11.80
C PRO A 156 -3.34 5.26 -10.62
N LYS A 157 -3.65 3.97 -10.78
CA LYS A 157 -3.40 2.96 -9.74
C LYS A 157 -1.92 2.81 -9.46
N TYR A 158 -1.56 2.89 -8.17
CA TYR A 158 -0.18 2.71 -7.72
C TYR A 158 0.39 1.35 -8.12
N ASP A 159 1.71 1.29 -8.27
CA ASP A 159 2.46 0.10 -8.67
C ASP A 159 3.36 -0.44 -7.53
N LEU A 160 4.23 -1.41 -7.84
CA LEU A 160 5.18 -1.99 -6.87
C LEU A 160 6.34 -1.05 -6.50
N THR A 161 6.55 0.01 -7.27
CA THR A 161 7.67 0.97 -7.16
C THR A 161 7.33 2.15 -6.25
N MET A 162 6.05 2.38 -5.94
CA MET A 162 5.65 3.31 -4.89
C MET A 162 6.11 2.78 -3.52
N CYS A 163 7.03 3.51 -2.89
CA CYS A 163 7.61 3.10 -1.61
C CYS A 163 6.70 3.42 -0.42
N THR A 164 7.00 2.81 0.73
CA THR A 164 6.25 2.99 1.99
C THR A 164 6.03 4.46 2.37
N TYR A 165 7.03 5.32 2.18
CA TYR A 165 6.94 6.74 2.57
C TYR A 165 5.98 7.53 1.67
N CYS A 166 6.01 7.30 0.36
CA CYS A 166 5.04 7.91 -0.56
C CYS A 166 3.64 7.32 -0.35
N SER A 167 3.54 6.02 -0.07
CA SER A 167 2.27 5.35 0.21
C SER A 167 1.55 5.94 1.42
N GLY A 168 2.27 6.36 2.46
CA GLY A 168 1.66 7.00 3.64
C GLY A 168 1.08 8.39 3.35
N LEU A 169 1.68 9.13 2.41
CA LEU A 169 1.17 10.42 1.93
C LEU A 169 0.01 10.26 0.94
N ASN A 170 0.01 9.18 0.16
CA ASN A 170 -0.97 8.92 -0.90
C ASN A 170 -2.41 8.93 -0.38
N GLY A 171 -2.66 8.35 0.81
CA GLY A 171 -3.98 8.36 1.44
C GLY A 171 -4.46 9.77 1.79
N VAL A 172 -3.57 10.61 2.34
CA VAL A 172 -3.87 12.02 2.68
C VAL A 172 -4.16 12.83 1.43
N VAL A 173 -3.37 12.66 0.36
CA VAL A 173 -3.59 13.35 -0.91
C VAL A 173 -4.97 13.02 -1.49
N LEU A 174 -5.32 11.73 -1.55
CA LEU A 174 -6.63 11.31 -2.05
C LEU A 174 -7.79 11.83 -1.18
N TYR A 175 -7.62 11.85 0.14
CA TYR A 175 -8.61 12.45 1.05
C TYR A 175 -8.77 13.96 0.83
N ALA A 176 -7.65 14.69 0.68
CA ALA A 176 -7.66 16.13 0.43
C ALA A 176 -8.33 16.46 -0.92
N ILE A 177 -8.04 15.69 -1.97
CA ILE A 177 -8.69 15.80 -3.28
C ILE A 177 -10.21 15.59 -3.15
N ALA A 178 -10.63 14.54 -2.43
CA ALA A 178 -12.05 14.27 -2.20
C ALA A 178 -12.77 15.44 -1.52
N ARG A 179 -12.11 16.09 -0.55
CA ARG A 179 -12.65 17.23 0.20
C ARG A 179 -12.65 18.53 -0.61
N ALA A 180 -11.73 18.68 -1.56
CA ALA A 180 -11.64 19.85 -2.44
C ALA A 180 -12.66 19.82 -3.59
N TRP A 181 -13.29 18.67 -3.86
CA TRP A 181 -14.27 18.53 -4.93
C TRP A 181 -15.54 19.35 -4.66
N LYS A 182 -15.92 20.19 -5.61
CA LYS A 182 -17.09 21.10 -5.54
C LYS A 182 -18.15 20.83 -6.62
N GLY A 183 -18.00 19.76 -7.40
CA GLY A 183 -18.91 19.41 -8.50
C GLY A 183 -18.48 19.94 -9.88
N GLU A 184 -17.41 20.74 -9.95
CA GLU A 184 -16.90 21.31 -11.21
C GLU A 184 -15.65 20.56 -11.69
N PRO A 185 -15.63 20.02 -12.94
CA PRO A 185 -14.49 19.28 -13.46
C PRO A 185 -13.17 20.05 -13.40
N TRP A 186 -12.09 19.36 -13.03
CA TRP A 186 -10.74 19.94 -13.11
C TRP A 186 -10.21 19.94 -14.55
N ASP A 187 -9.21 20.78 -14.84
CA ASP A 187 -8.77 21.00 -16.22
C ASP A 187 -7.71 19.97 -16.67
N GLN A 188 -8.14 18.72 -16.87
CA GLN A 188 -7.33 17.59 -17.37
C GLN A 188 -5.97 17.46 -16.65
N VAL A 189 -6.04 17.31 -15.34
CA VAL A 189 -4.88 17.13 -14.46
C VAL A 189 -4.58 15.64 -14.30
N GLU A 190 -3.31 15.25 -14.34
CA GLU A 190 -2.89 13.93 -13.88
C GLU A 190 -1.87 14.00 -12.74
N ILE A 191 -1.92 13.03 -11.82
CA ILE A 191 -0.99 12.92 -10.69
C ILE A 191 -0.32 11.56 -10.75
N LEU A 192 1.00 11.55 -10.94
CA LEU A 192 1.78 10.33 -11.11
C LEU A 192 2.61 10.03 -9.86
N THR A 193 2.70 8.76 -9.49
CA THR A 193 3.40 8.28 -8.28
C THR A 193 4.31 7.07 -8.57
N GLY A 194 5.29 6.84 -7.70
CA GLY A 194 6.23 5.72 -7.87
C GLY A 194 7.41 6.06 -8.79
N LYS A 195 7.79 5.11 -9.64
CA LYS A 195 8.98 5.16 -10.51
C LYS A 195 8.73 4.64 -11.93
N ALA A 196 7.62 3.92 -12.15
CA ALA A 196 7.35 3.26 -13.42
C ALA A 196 6.25 3.96 -14.24
N MET A 197 5.35 4.72 -13.62
CA MET A 197 4.30 5.43 -14.36
C MET A 197 4.88 6.38 -15.42
N LYS A 198 4.16 6.47 -16.52
CA LYS A 198 4.46 7.38 -17.64
C LYS A 198 3.34 8.42 -17.76
N PRO A 199 3.67 9.66 -18.15
CA PRO A 199 2.69 10.69 -18.48
C PRO A 199 1.73 10.22 -19.57
N THR A 200 0.49 10.68 -19.48
CA THR A 200 -0.53 10.40 -20.49
C THR A 200 -0.52 11.53 -21.53
N PRO A 201 -0.32 11.22 -22.83
CA PRO A 201 -0.39 12.24 -23.88
C PRO A 201 -1.72 13.01 -23.85
N GLY A 202 -1.64 14.33 -23.99
CA GLY A 202 -2.80 15.22 -24.06
C GLY A 202 -3.30 15.77 -22.72
N MET A 203 -2.75 15.34 -21.59
CA MET A 203 -3.04 15.97 -20.29
C MET A 203 -2.53 17.41 -20.27
N LYS A 204 -3.29 18.35 -19.70
CA LYS A 204 -2.88 19.75 -19.63
C LYS A 204 -1.82 19.97 -18.58
N LYS A 205 -2.00 19.37 -17.39
CA LYS A 205 -1.08 19.50 -16.25
C LYS A 205 -0.73 18.12 -15.69
N THR A 206 0.56 17.88 -15.49
CA THR A 206 1.07 16.64 -14.90
C THR A 206 1.80 16.94 -13.60
N ILE A 207 1.27 16.45 -12.48
CA ILE A 207 1.93 16.48 -11.18
C ILE A 207 2.85 15.25 -11.05
N LEU A 208 4.16 15.49 -10.96
CA LEU A 208 5.14 14.45 -10.67
C LEU A 208 5.39 14.40 -9.15
N LEU A 209 4.70 13.47 -8.46
CA LEU A 209 4.74 13.38 -7.01
C LEU A 209 5.95 12.57 -6.51
N GLY A 210 6.95 13.29 -6.01
CA GLY A 210 8.15 12.74 -5.39
C GLY A 210 9.38 12.74 -6.29
N LYS A 211 10.56 12.73 -5.65
CA LYS A 211 11.86 12.72 -6.32
C LYS A 211 11.96 11.69 -7.44
N CYS A 212 11.49 10.47 -7.18
CA CYS A 212 11.64 9.37 -8.14
C CYS A 212 10.75 9.54 -9.38
N MET A 213 9.51 10.03 -9.21
CA MET A 213 8.62 10.28 -10.34
C MET A 213 9.14 11.43 -11.20
N TYR A 214 9.64 12.50 -10.55
CA TYR A 214 10.34 13.58 -11.26
C TYR A 214 11.54 13.06 -12.04
N GLN A 215 12.43 12.30 -11.42
CA GLN A 215 13.61 11.76 -12.10
C GLN A 215 13.28 10.87 -13.30
N ALA A 216 12.18 10.11 -13.24
CA ALA A 216 11.77 9.21 -14.30
C ALA A 216 11.18 9.91 -15.53
N ASN A 217 10.65 11.14 -15.37
CA ASN A 217 9.84 11.80 -16.39
C ASN A 217 10.13 13.30 -16.60
N LYS A 218 11.13 13.89 -15.96
CA LYS A 218 11.47 15.34 -16.07
C LYS A 218 11.71 15.85 -17.50
N ASP A 219 12.09 14.96 -18.41
CA ASP A 219 12.40 15.25 -19.81
C ASP A 219 11.39 14.58 -20.77
N ASN A 220 10.23 14.13 -20.26
CA ASN A 220 9.25 13.41 -21.06
C ASN A 220 8.44 14.38 -21.95
N PRO A 221 8.40 14.16 -23.28
CA PRO A 221 7.74 15.09 -24.22
C PRO A 221 6.21 15.09 -24.13
N ASP A 222 5.59 14.08 -23.52
CA ASP A 222 4.14 14.00 -23.38
C ASP A 222 3.59 14.94 -22.28
N ILE A 223 4.48 15.58 -21.49
CA ILE A 223 4.10 16.54 -20.45
C ILE A 223 3.97 17.94 -21.05
N ASN A 224 2.75 18.48 -21.08
CA ASN A 224 2.48 19.85 -21.50
C ASN A 224 2.91 20.87 -20.42
N GLU A 225 2.32 20.81 -19.23
CA GLU A 225 2.73 21.61 -18.07
C GLU A 225 3.18 20.68 -16.91
N MET A 226 4.46 20.75 -16.54
CA MET A 226 5.00 19.99 -15.42
C MET A 226 4.85 20.74 -14.09
N ILE A 227 4.32 20.05 -13.08
CA ILE A 227 4.30 20.49 -11.68
C ILE A 227 5.02 19.43 -10.83
N ALA A 228 6.22 19.72 -10.35
CA ALA A 228 7.08 18.69 -9.73
C ALA A 228 7.23 18.87 -8.22
N VAL A 229 6.94 17.81 -7.45
CA VAL A 229 7.23 17.75 -6.01
C VAL A 229 8.48 16.90 -5.78
N LYS A 230 9.66 17.53 -5.67
CA LYS A 230 10.96 16.83 -5.80
C LYS A 230 11.48 16.15 -4.51
N GLY A 231 10.71 16.16 -3.42
CA GLY A 231 11.13 15.63 -2.11
C GLY A 231 11.18 14.10 -2.01
N CYS A 232 11.93 13.57 -1.02
CA CYS A 232 11.94 12.14 -0.65
C CYS A 232 12.09 11.92 0.88
N PRO A 233 10.98 11.80 1.64
CA PRO A 233 9.59 11.88 1.18
C PRO A 233 9.22 13.29 0.65
N PRO A 234 8.18 13.40 -0.20
CA PRO A 234 7.61 14.69 -0.57
C PRO A 234 7.29 15.55 0.66
N ASN A 235 7.68 16.82 0.64
CA ASN A 235 7.28 17.78 1.69
C ASN A 235 5.78 18.10 1.53
N PRO A 236 4.96 18.01 2.60
CA PRO A 236 3.52 18.27 2.52
C PRO A 236 3.14 19.65 1.96
N ASP A 237 3.84 20.72 2.31
CA ASP A 237 3.55 22.08 1.83
C ASP A 237 3.75 22.18 0.31
N HIS A 238 4.82 21.57 -0.21
CA HIS A 238 5.05 21.49 -1.66
C HIS A 238 3.99 20.64 -2.38
N ILE A 239 3.34 19.68 -1.70
CA ILE A 239 2.21 18.94 -2.28
C ILE A 239 1.00 19.86 -2.40
N VAL A 240 0.70 20.63 -1.35
CA VAL A 240 -0.39 21.62 -1.35
C VAL A 240 -0.19 22.64 -2.46
N GLU A 241 0.99 23.24 -2.55
CA GLU A 241 1.34 24.19 -3.62
C GLU A 241 1.18 23.59 -5.02
N ALA A 242 1.61 22.34 -5.21
CA ALA A 242 1.47 21.64 -6.49
C ALA A 242 0.00 21.41 -6.85
N LEU A 243 -0.82 20.97 -5.90
CA LEU A 243 -2.26 20.77 -6.10
C LEU A 243 -2.97 22.09 -6.41
N HIS A 244 -2.66 23.16 -5.67
CA HIS A 244 -3.20 24.51 -5.90
C HIS A 244 -2.82 25.04 -7.28
N LYS A 245 -1.56 24.90 -7.69
CA LYS A 245 -1.10 25.27 -9.05
C LYS A 245 -1.84 24.50 -10.14
N ALA A 246 -2.22 23.26 -9.86
CA ALA A 246 -3.04 22.46 -10.77
C ALA A 246 -4.54 22.85 -10.78
N GLY A 247 -4.99 23.73 -9.89
CA GLY A 247 -6.39 24.12 -9.75
C GLY A 247 -7.18 23.29 -8.74
N ILE A 248 -6.51 22.38 -8.01
CA ILE A 248 -7.10 21.53 -6.98
C ILE A 248 -6.87 22.19 -5.62
N MET A 249 -7.81 23.04 -5.21
CA MET A 249 -7.71 23.85 -4.00
C MET A 249 -7.98 23.05 -2.71
N VAL A 250 -7.01 22.23 -2.31
CA VAL A 250 -7.04 21.46 -1.05
C VAL A 250 -6.85 22.34 0.18
N ASP A 251 -7.43 21.93 1.31
CA ASP A 251 -7.19 22.59 2.60
C ASP A 251 -5.79 22.24 3.14
N PRO A 252 -4.87 23.21 3.30
CA PRO A 252 -3.53 22.95 3.84
C PRO A 252 -3.55 22.31 5.24
N ALA A 253 -4.59 22.57 6.05
CA ALA A 253 -4.69 22.03 7.41
C ALA A 253 -4.72 20.49 7.43
N ILE A 254 -5.22 19.85 6.37
CA ILE A 254 -5.21 18.38 6.21
C ILE A 254 -3.76 17.84 6.21
N PHE A 255 -2.83 18.59 5.64
CA PHE A 255 -1.42 18.21 5.52
C PHE A 255 -0.61 18.60 6.76
N GLN A 256 -1.00 19.67 7.46
CA GLN A 256 -0.38 20.11 8.71
C GLN A 256 -0.70 19.17 9.89
N HIS A 257 -1.88 18.55 9.88
CA HIS A 257 -2.36 17.62 10.92
C HIS A 257 -2.36 16.16 10.47
N MET A 258 -1.36 15.78 9.66
CA MET A 258 -1.23 14.42 9.14
C MET A 258 -1.05 13.35 10.23
N ASP A 259 -0.47 13.73 11.36
CA ASP A 259 -0.36 12.92 12.57
C ASP A 259 -1.74 12.61 13.19
N MET A 260 -2.69 13.51 13.04
CA MET A 260 -4.10 13.33 13.46
C MET A 260 -4.95 12.61 12.41
N ALA A 261 -4.44 12.42 11.19
CA ALA A 261 -5.16 11.75 10.11
C ALA A 261 -5.74 10.38 10.50
N PRO A 262 -5.06 9.51 11.28
CA PRO A 262 -5.64 8.25 11.74
C PRO A 262 -6.98 8.43 12.45
N GLY A 263 -7.14 9.48 13.26
CA GLY A 263 -8.38 9.81 13.97
C GLY A 263 -9.57 10.02 13.05
N LEU A 264 -9.35 10.58 11.85
CA LEU A 264 -10.40 10.79 10.83
C LEU A 264 -10.98 9.45 10.34
N PHE A 265 -10.19 8.38 10.37
CA PHE A 265 -10.61 7.05 9.93
C PHE A 265 -11.16 6.18 11.07
N MET A 266 -11.07 6.61 12.32
CA MET A 266 -11.54 5.84 13.49
C MET A 266 -13.06 5.81 13.61
N ALA A 267 -13.77 6.75 12.99
CA ALA A 267 -15.23 6.81 13.01
C ALA A 267 -15.89 5.48 12.54
N LYS A 268 -15.24 4.71 11.68
CA LYS A 268 -15.74 3.39 11.20
C LYS A 268 -15.79 2.30 12.29
N TYR A 269 -15.11 2.52 13.41
CA TYR A 269 -15.08 1.61 14.56
C TYR A 269 -15.90 2.12 15.74
N LYS A 270 -16.50 3.31 15.64
CA LYS A 270 -17.35 3.86 16.69
C LYS A 270 -18.51 2.89 16.94
N ASP A 271 -18.75 2.58 18.21
CA ASP A 271 -19.82 1.69 18.68
C ASP A 271 -19.76 0.25 18.12
N LYS A 272 -18.58 -0.18 17.64
CA LYS A 272 -18.33 -1.55 17.17
C LYS A 272 -17.83 -2.43 18.32
N PRO A 273 -18.64 -3.39 18.83
CA PRO A 273 -18.21 -4.24 19.96
C PRO A 273 -17.01 -5.12 19.62
N GLU A 274 -16.80 -5.42 18.34
CA GLU A 274 -15.63 -6.15 17.87
C GLU A 274 -14.32 -5.35 17.92
N PHE A 275 -14.38 -4.01 18.02
CA PHE A 275 -13.21 -3.16 18.08
C PHE A 275 -12.95 -2.66 19.50
N ASP A 276 -11.91 -3.19 20.12
CA ASP A 276 -11.40 -2.82 21.43
C ASP A 276 -10.24 -1.81 21.28
N PRO A 277 -10.46 -0.52 21.59
CA PRO A 277 -9.44 0.51 21.44
C PRO A 277 -8.26 0.33 22.41
N SER A 278 -8.40 -0.47 23.48
CA SER A 278 -7.32 -0.66 24.45
C SER A 278 -6.08 -1.37 23.87
N PHE A 279 -6.24 -2.09 22.76
CA PHE A 279 -5.14 -2.69 21.99
C PHE A 279 -4.29 -1.67 21.22
N PHE A 280 -4.77 -0.44 21.09
CA PHE A 280 -4.13 0.62 20.30
C PHE A 280 -3.70 1.83 21.14
N THR A 281 -3.81 1.71 22.46
CA THR A 281 -3.34 2.73 23.41
C THR A 281 -2.03 2.28 24.04
N VAL A 282 -0.99 3.11 23.93
CA VAL A 282 0.23 2.94 24.72
C VAL A 282 -0.08 3.43 26.14
N ARG A 283 0.14 2.56 27.13
CA ARG A 283 0.03 2.90 28.55
C ARG A 283 1.39 3.30 29.10
#